data_AF-E4Z5R2-F1
#
_entry.id   AF-E4Z5R2-F1
#
_cell.length_a   1.000
_cell.length_b   1.000
_cell.length_c   1.000
_cell.angle_alpha   90.00
_cell.angle_beta   90.00
_cell.angle_gamma   90.00
#
_symmetry.space_group_name_H-M   'P 1'
#
loop_
_entity.id
_entity.type
_entity.pdbx_description
1 polymer ?
#
loop_
_entity_poly.entity_id
_entity_poly.type
_entity_poly.pdbx_seq_one_letter_code
_entity_poly.pdbx_strand_id
1 'polypeptide(L)'
;MARELALTARKFDASEAKEIGFVSKIYDNKEETLSAALEVAKGIAEKSPVAVQGTKIVMNYARDHSVADGLVQIAEWNAAQLQSEDLMKSAQAAMMKQPLSDVEFEDL
;
A
#
# COMPACT_ATOMS: atom_id res chain seq x y z
N MET A 1 21.58 -5.94 -9.28
CA MET A 1 21.31 -6.66 -8.02
C MET A 1 20.64 -8.02 -8.23
N ALA A 2 19.36 -8.11 -8.65
CA ALA A 2 18.65 -9.40 -8.71
C ALA A 2 19.37 -10.54 -9.45
N ARG A 3 19.96 -10.27 -10.63
CA ARG A 3 20.74 -11.26 -11.40
C ARG A 3 22.01 -11.73 -10.68
N GLU A 4 22.68 -10.85 -9.94
CA GLU A 4 23.91 -11.19 -9.21
C GLU A 4 23.63 -12.20 -8.09
N LEU A 5 22.62 -11.92 -7.26
CA LEU A 5 22.21 -12.82 -6.18
C LEU A 5 21.76 -14.18 -6.72
N ALA A 6 20.98 -14.19 -7.81
CA ALA A 6 20.47 -15.42 -8.41
C ALA A 6 21.58 -16.30 -9.01
N LEU A 7 22.60 -15.70 -9.64
CA LEU A 7 23.69 -16.44 -10.29
C LEU A 7 24.79 -16.88 -9.31
N THR A 8 25.00 -16.14 -8.22
CA THR A 8 26.06 -16.45 -7.25
C THR A 8 25.57 -17.29 -6.06
N ALA A 9 24.26 -17.30 -5.80
CA ALA A 9 23.65 -17.94 -4.64
C ALA A 9 24.27 -17.53 -3.28
N ARG A 10 24.94 -16.37 -3.23
CA ARG A 10 25.54 -15.86 -2.00
C ARG A 10 24.46 -15.43 -1.01
N LYS A 11 24.78 -15.50 0.28
CA LYS A 11 23.96 -14.90 1.32
C LYS A 11 24.21 -13.39 1.37
N PHE A 12 23.19 -12.64 1.78
CA PHE A 12 23.27 -11.22 2.13
C PHE A 12 22.58 -11.02 3.47
N ASP A 13 23.00 -9.99 4.21
CA ASP A 13 22.46 -9.70 5.53
C ASP A 13 21.29 -8.70 5.47
N ALA A 14 20.71 -8.40 6.63
CA ALA A 14 19.58 -7.49 6.73
C ALA A 14 19.94 -6.05 6.27
N SER A 15 21.18 -5.61 6.52
CA SER A 15 21.66 -4.29 6.14
C SER A 15 21.69 -4.13 4.63
N GLU A 16 22.30 -5.08 3.93
CA GLU A 16 22.31 -5.13 2.46
C GLU A 16 20.88 -5.25 1.93
N ALA A 17 20.03 -6.10 2.54
CA ALA A 17 18.63 -6.26 2.14
C ALA A 17 17.85 -4.94 2.16
N LYS A 18 18.11 -4.07 3.14
CA LYS A 18 17.49 -2.74 3.23
C LYS A 18 18.05 -1.78 2.18
N GLU A 19 19.37 -1.79 1.96
CA GLU A 19 20.03 -0.93 0.97
C GLU A 19 19.52 -1.20 -0.45
N ILE A 20 19.31 -2.47 -0.80
CA ILE A 20 18.81 -2.86 -2.13
C ILE A 20 17.28 -2.78 -2.27
N GLY A 21 16.57 -2.35 -1.23
CA GLY A 21 15.11 -2.22 -1.22
C GLY A 21 14.35 -3.56 -1.13
N PHE A 22 15.00 -4.64 -0.71
CA PHE A 22 14.35 -5.94 -0.51
C PHE A 22 13.47 -5.95 0.76
N VAL A 23 13.87 -5.21 1.79
CA VAL A 23 13.06 -4.94 2.99
C VAL A 23 12.98 -3.44 3.26
N SER A 24 11.86 -2.98 3.80
CA SER A 24 11.65 -1.54 4.04
C SER A 24 12.33 -1.03 5.32
N LYS A 25 12.42 -1.87 6.37
CA LYS A 25 12.96 -1.52 7.70
C LYS A 25 13.63 -2.74 8.33
N ILE A 26 14.53 -2.48 9.28
CA ILE A 26 15.24 -3.49 10.10
C ILE A 26 14.97 -3.12 11.56
N TYR A 27 14.82 -4.13 12.42
CA TYR A 27 14.64 -4.00 13.87
C TYR A 27 15.60 -4.96 14.58
N ASP A 28 15.86 -4.72 15.86
CA ASP A 28 16.88 -5.45 16.61
C ASP A 28 16.44 -6.88 16.94
N ASN A 29 15.13 -7.11 17.04
CA ASN A 29 14.57 -8.42 17.36
C ASN A 29 13.21 -8.68 16.70
N LYS A 30 12.77 -9.93 16.83
CA LYS A 30 11.51 -10.43 16.24
C LYS A 30 10.28 -9.72 16.82
N GLU A 31 10.28 -9.42 18.11
CA GLU A 31 9.14 -8.81 18.80
C GLU A 31 8.91 -7.39 18.30
N GLU A 32 9.98 -6.58 18.22
CA GLU A 32 9.94 -5.25 17.63
C GLU A 32 9.52 -5.27 16.16
N THR A 33 10.03 -6.24 15.39
CA THR A 33 9.64 -6.42 13.98
C THR A 33 8.13 -6.66 13.85
N LEU A 34 7.58 -7.56 14.68
CA LEU A 34 6.17 -7.91 14.65
C LEU A 34 5.29 -6.75 15.12
N SER A 35 5.68 -6.08 16.21
CA SER A 35 4.97 -4.91 16.72
C SER A 35 4.89 -3.81 15.66
N ALA A 36 6.01 -3.48 15.02
CA ALA A 36 6.03 -2.47 13.99
C ALA A 36 5.25 -2.88 12.72
N ALA A 37 5.27 -4.16 12.34
CA ALA A 37 4.47 -4.67 11.23
C ALA A 37 2.97 -4.57 11.52
N LEU A 38 2.54 -4.87 12.75
CA LEU A 38 1.15 -4.76 13.17
C LEU A 38 0.69 -3.30 13.25
N GLU A 39 1.53 -2.37 13.69
CA GLU A 39 1.23 -0.94 13.65
C GLU A 39 1.03 -0.44 12.21
N VAL A 40 1.87 -0.88 11.27
CA VAL A 40 1.66 -0.58 9.84
C VAL A 40 0.36 -1.19 9.32
N ALA A 41 0.07 -2.44 9.67
CA ALA A 41 -1.16 -3.11 9.26
C ALA A 41 -2.41 -2.41 9.81
N LYS A 42 -2.37 -1.98 11.07
CA LYS A 42 -3.43 -1.17 11.70
C LYS A 42 -3.63 0.14 10.95
N GLY A 43 -2.55 0.86 10.66
CA GLY A 43 -2.63 2.10 9.90
C GLY A 43 -3.19 1.93 8.48
N ILE A 44 -3.02 0.76 7.86
CA ILE A 44 -3.65 0.41 6.58
C ILE A 44 -5.14 0.08 6.77
N ALA A 45 -5.48 -0.68 7.81
CA ALA A 45 -6.86 -1.08 8.12
C ALA A 45 -7.76 0.10 8.51
N GLU A 46 -7.19 1.18 9.06
CA GLU A 46 -7.90 2.43 9.34
C GLU A 46 -8.26 3.25 8.08
N LYS A 47 -7.96 2.76 6.87
CA LYS A 47 -8.25 3.46 5.61
C LYS A 47 -9.39 2.78 4.86
N SER A 48 -10.02 3.53 3.95
CA SER A 48 -11.00 3.01 3.01
C SER A 48 -10.50 1.70 2.37
N PRO A 49 -11.19 0.57 2.56
CA PRO A 49 -10.77 -0.70 1.99
C PRO A 49 -10.85 -0.66 0.46
N VAL A 50 -11.81 0.09 -0.11
CA VAL A 50 -11.90 0.36 -1.55
C VAL A 50 -10.62 1.06 -2.05
N ALA A 51 -10.16 2.10 -1.36
CA ALA A 51 -8.97 2.84 -1.75
C ALA A 51 -7.68 2.01 -1.61
N VAL A 52 -7.52 1.26 -0.51
CA VAL A 52 -6.35 0.42 -0.26
C VAL A 52 -6.25 -0.70 -1.30
N GLN A 53 -7.33 -1.44 -1.52
CA GLN A 53 -7.36 -2.55 -2.48
C GLN A 53 -7.20 -2.04 -3.91
N GLY A 54 -7.91 -0.96 -4.26
CA GLY A 54 -7.79 -0.31 -5.57
C GLY A 54 -6.36 0.15 -5.87
N THR A 55 -5.72 0.80 -4.91
CA THR A 55 -4.31 1.22 -5.04
C THR A 55 -3.40 0.02 -5.34
N LYS A 56 -3.57 -1.09 -4.61
CA LYS A 56 -2.78 -2.31 -4.84
C LYS A 56 -3.01 -2.90 -6.23
N ILE A 57 -4.26 -2.94 -6.69
CA ILE A 57 -4.63 -3.44 -8.02
C ILE A 57 -3.99 -2.57 -9.12
N VAL A 58 -4.15 -1.25 -9.03
CA VAL A 58 -3.59 -0.29 -9.99
C VAL A 58 -2.06 -0.36 -10.04
N MET A 59 -1.39 -0.40 -8.88
CA MET A 59 0.08 -0.50 -8.82
C MET A 59 0.59 -1.81 -9.44
N ASN A 60 -0.09 -2.92 -9.19
CA ASN A 60 0.27 -4.21 -9.79
C ASN A 60 0.02 -4.22 -11.30
N TYR A 61 -1.08 -3.63 -11.76
CA TYR A 61 -1.38 -3.52 -13.20
C TYR A 61 -0.31 -2.70 -13.92
N ALA A 62 0.03 -1.52 -13.39
CA ALA A 62 1.02 -0.62 -13.96
C ALA A 62 2.43 -1.24 -14.06
N ARG A 63 2.77 -2.24 -13.24
CA ARG A 63 4.05 -2.95 -13.31
C ARG A 63 4.25 -3.70 -14.62
N ASP A 64 3.17 -4.29 -15.14
CA ASP A 64 3.23 -5.24 -16.26
C ASP A 64 2.68 -4.65 -17.58
N HIS A 65 2.27 -3.38 -17.56
CA HIS A 65 1.62 -2.70 -18.69
C HIS A 65 2.30 -1.38 -19.05
N SER A 66 1.97 -0.85 -20.23
CA SER A 66 2.45 0.48 -20.62
C SER A 66 1.84 1.57 -19.76
N VAL A 67 2.49 2.73 -19.70
CA VAL A 67 1.94 3.92 -19.01
C VAL A 67 0.57 4.30 -19.59
N ALA A 68 0.39 4.20 -20.91
CA ALA A 68 -0.88 4.53 -21.56
C ALA A 68 -2.01 3.58 -21.11
N ASP A 69 -1.75 2.27 -21.11
CA ASP A 69 -2.73 1.28 -20.64
C ASP A 69 -3.04 1.45 -19.16
N GLY A 70 -2.01 1.72 -18.34
CA GLY A 70 -2.18 2.00 -16.92
C GLY A 70 -3.04 3.24 -16.65
N LEU A 71 -2.89 4.29 -17.46
CA LEU A 71 -3.72 5.50 -17.38
C LEU A 71 -5.18 5.26 -17.78
N VAL A 72 -5.43 4.42 -18.79
CA VAL A 72 -6.79 3.99 -19.15
C VAL A 72 -7.40 3.18 -18.02
N GLN A 73 -6.67 2.18 -17.51
CA GLN A 73 -7.14 1.30 -16.44
C GLN A 73 -7.46 2.06 -15.16
N ILE A 74 -6.61 3.01 -14.73
CA ILE A 74 -6.88 3.79 -13.51
C ILE A 74 -8.07 4.73 -13.69
N ALA A 75 -8.29 5.26 -14.90
CA ALA A 75 -9.45 6.09 -15.20
C ALA A 75 -10.75 5.29 -15.11
N GLU A 76 -10.78 4.10 -15.71
CA GLU A 76 -11.92 3.17 -15.63
C GLU A 76 -12.18 2.71 -14.18
N TRP A 77 -11.11 2.34 -13.47
CA TRP A 77 -11.18 1.94 -12.06
C TRP A 77 -11.77 3.06 -11.21
N ASN A 78 -11.23 4.28 -11.31
CA ASN A 78 -11.71 5.43 -10.55
C ASN A 78 -13.14 5.82 -10.93
N ALA A 79 -13.55 5.71 -12.21
CA ALA A 79 -14.92 5.99 -12.62
C ALA A 79 -15.96 5.10 -11.91
N ALA A 80 -15.59 3.85 -11.60
CA ALA A 80 -16.42 2.96 -10.79
C ALA A 80 -16.27 3.24 -9.28
N GLN A 81 -15.03 3.32 -8.78
CA GLN A 81 -14.78 3.35 -7.33
C GLN A 81 -15.01 4.71 -6.67
N LEU A 82 -14.98 5.83 -7.41
CA LEU A 82 -15.32 7.16 -6.86
C LEU A 82 -16.80 7.27 -6.47
N GLN A 83 -17.63 6.29 -6.82
CA GLN A 83 -19.03 6.20 -6.41
C GLN A 83 -19.20 5.54 -5.03
N SER A 84 -18.10 5.14 -4.36
CA SER A 84 -18.18 4.55 -3.03
C SER A 84 -18.60 5.55 -1.96
N GLU A 85 -19.27 5.05 -0.93
CA GLU A 85 -19.64 5.88 0.24
C GLU A 85 -18.41 6.41 0.98
N ASP A 86 -17.29 5.68 0.93
CA ASP A 86 -16.03 6.06 1.56
C ASP A 86 -15.55 7.45 1.12
N LEU A 87 -15.71 7.77 -0.17
CA LEU A 87 -15.35 9.09 -0.69
C LEU A 87 -16.24 10.18 -0.09
N MET A 88 -17.55 9.92 -0.01
CA MET A 88 -18.52 10.86 0.53
C MET A 88 -18.29 11.09 2.04
N LYS A 89 -18.11 10.02 2.82
CA LYS A 89 -17.81 10.07 4.26
C LYS A 89 -16.51 10.86 4.51
N SER A 90 -15.47 10.60 3.73
CA SER A 90 -14.19 11.32 3.82
C SER A 90 -14.32 12.80 3.45
N ALA A 91 -15.08 13.12 2.40
CA ALA A 91 -15.32 14.50 1.99
C ALA A 91 -16.11 15.27 3.06
N GLN A 92 -17.12 14.65 3.67
CA GLN A 92 -17.89 15.23 4.77
C GLN A 92 -17.03 15.50 6.00
N ALA A 93 -16.21 14.53 6.43
CA ALA A 93 -15.29 14.73 7.55
C ALA A 93 -14.32 15.89 7.29
N ALA A 94 -13.75 15.98 6.08
CA ALA A 94 -12.90 17.08 5.68
C ALA A 94 -13.62 18.44 5.72
N MET A 95 -14.85 18.52 5.22
CA MET A 95 -15.69 19.73 5.29
C MET A 95 -16.00 20.14 6.74
N MET A 96 -16.25 19.15 7.61
CA MET A 96 -16.49 19.36 9.04
C MET A 96 -15.20 19.59 9.86
N LYS A 97 -14.03 19.58 9.21
CA LYS A 97 -12.70 19.65 9.87
C LYS A 97 -12.52 18.58 10.95
N GLN A 98 -13.16 17.43 10.77
CA GLN A 98 -12.96 16.26 11.61
C GLN A 98 -11.69 15.52 11.17
N PRO A 99 -10.96 14.89 12.10
CA PRO A 99 -9.86 14.01 11.75
C PRO A 99 -10.33 12.88 10.83
N LEU A 100 -9.61 12.64 9.72
CA LEU A 100 -9.91 11.51 8.83
C LEU A 100 -9.68 10.14 9.49
N SER A 101 -8.97 10.11 10.62
CA SER A 101 -8.84 8.91 11.47
C SER A 101 -10.16 8.49 12.11
N ASP A 102 -11.14 9.39 12.19
CA ASP A 102 -12.39 9.16 12.89
C ASP A 102 -13.51 8.70 11.91
N VAL A 103 -13.17 8.55 10.63
CA VAL A 103 -14.09 8.08 9.60
C VAL A 103 -14.11 6.55 9.61
N GLU A 104 -15.26 5.98 9.94
CA GLU A 104 -15.48 4.54 9.86
C GLU A 104 -15.91 4.13 8.44
N PHE A 105 -15.20 3.14 7.89
CA PHE A 105 -15.49 2.51 6.62
C PHE A 105 -16.08 1.12 6.87
N GLU A 106 -16.99 0.67 6.01
CA GLU A 106 -17.51 -0.69 6.09
C GLU A 106 -16.46 -1.67 5.56
N ASP A 107 -16.34 -2.84 6.21
CA ASP A 107 -15.53 -3.93 5.70
C ASP A 107 -16.13 -4.48 4.39
N LEU A 108 -15.26 -4.85 3.44
CA LEU A 108 -15.65 -5.48 2.16
C LEU A 108 -15.93 -6.98 2.31
#